data_AF-A0A375HGD8-F1
#
_entry.id   AF-A0A375HGD8-F1
#
_cell.length_a   1.000
_cell.length_b   1.000
_cell.length_c   1.000
_cell.angle_alpha   90.00
_cell.angle_beta   90.00
_cell.angle_gamma   90.00
#
_symmetry.space_group_name_H-M   'P 1'
#
loop_
_entity.id
_entity.type
_entity.pdbx_description
1 polymer ?
#
loop_
_entity_poly.entity_id
_entity_poly.type
_entity_poly.pdbx_seq_one_letter_code
_entity_poly.pdbx_strand_id
1 'polypeptide(L)' 'MPKIVKFILQGPLCGRWYATPVFADGSKGGVTGFDSFASAQAHTARYPGAAIVYAGPHAASCRVSRQVARVDLPA' A
#
# COMPACT_ATOMS: atom_id res chain seq x y z
N MET A 1 -16.80 14.91 10.55
CA MET A 1 -15.84 14.13 9.74
C MET A 1 -15.49 12.86 10.50
N PRO A 2 -15.53 11.67 9.86
CA PRO A 2 -15.17 10.43 10.53
C PRO A 2 -13.71 10.50 10.99
N LYS A 3 -13.48 10.26 12.29
CA LYS A 3 -12.16 10.32 12.92
C LYS A 3 -11.35 9.07 12.53
N ILE A 4 -10.21 9.27 11.89
CA ILE A 4 -9.27 8.17 11.60
C ILE A 4 -8.64 7.73 12.93
N VAL A 5 -8.72 6.42 13.22
CA VAL A 5 -8.19 5.82 14.46
C VAL A 5 -6.96 4.96 14.21
N LYS A 6 -6.79 4.44 12.98
CA LYS A 6 -5.57 3.74 12.58
C LYS A 6 -5.33 3.80 11.07
N PHE A 7 -4.09 3.61 10.68
CA PHE A 7 -3.67 3.32 9.32
C PHE A 7 -3.16 1.90 9.22
N ILE A 8 -3.60 1.19 8.19
CA ILE A 8 -3.01 -0.09 7.80
C ILE A 8 -1.97 0.19 6.72
N LEU A 9 -0.71 -0.11 7.01
CA LEU A 9 0.39 -0.05 6.05
C LEU A 9 0.61 -1.43 5.43
N GLN A 10 0.58 -1.49 4.10
CA GLN A 10 0.81 -2.70 3.30
C GLN A 10 1.93 -2.46 2.28
N GLY A 11 2.86 -3.41 2.14
CA GLY A 11 3.91 -3.31 1.13
C GLY A 11 5.24 -4.01 1.49
N PRO A 12 6.18 -4.03 0.53
CA PRO A 12 6.07 -3.45 -0.81
C PRO A 12 5.31 -4.36 -1.80
N LEU A 13 4.38 -3.78 -2.56
CA LEU A 13 3.80 -4.37 -3.77
C LEU A 13 4.33 -3.62 -4.98
N CYS A 14 5.17 -4.29 -5.77
CA CYS A 14 5.77 -3.72 -7.00
C CYS A 14 6.59 -2.46 -6.73
N GLY A 15 7.31 -2.45 -5.61
CA GLY A 15 8.08 -1.30 -5.15
C GLY A 15 7.24 -0.21 -4.48
N ARG A 16 5.92 -0.38 -4.37
CA ARG A 16 5.02 0.63 -3.77
C ARG A 16 4.50 0.19 -2.41
N TRP A 17 4.29 1.19 -1.56
CA TRP A 17 3.70 1.07 -0.23
C TRP A 17 2.30 1.66 -0.24
N TYR A 18 1.41 1.15 0.60
CA TYR A 18 0.01 1.54 0.61
C TYR A 18 -0.42 1.84 2.04
N ALA A 19 -1.13 2.95 2.23
CA ALA A 19 -1.74 3.31 3.51
C ALA A 19 -3.27 3.34 3.33
N THR A 20 -3.96 2.60 4.20
CA THR A 20 -5.42 2.55 4.23
C THR A 20 -5.90 3.09 5.57
N PRO A 21 -6.61 4.23 5.62
CA PRO A 21 -7.17 4.75 6.86
C PRO A 21 -8.35 3.87 7.30
N VAL A 22 -8.48 3.71 8.62
CA VAL A 22 -9.62 3.07 9.27
C VAL A 22 -10.23 4.09 10.23
N PHE A 23 -11.54 4.26 10.13
CA PHE A 23 -12.30 5.21 10.91
C PHE A 23 -12.83 4.58 12.20
N ALA A 24 -13.28 5.42 13.13
CA ALA A 24 -13.77 4.99 14.44
C ALA A 24 -14.99 4.05 14.38
N ASP A 25 -15.78 4.11 13.31
CA ASP A 25 -16.90 3.20 13.03
C ASP A 25 -16.46 1.84 12.47
N GLY A 26 -15.14 1.62 12.33
CA GLY A 26 -14.55 0.41 11.77
C GLY A 26 -14.51 0.39 10.23
N SER A 27 -15.09 1.37 9.55
CA SER A 27 -15.04 1.46 8.09
C SER A 27 -13.62 1.75 7.59
N LYS A 28 -13.33 1.28 6.37
CA LYS A 28 -12.04 1.51 5.69
C LYS A 28 -12.23 2.60 4.63
N GLY A 29 -11.31 3.56 4.59
CA GLY A 29 -11.28 4.57 3.54
C GLY A 29 -10.52 4.12 2.30
N GLY A 30 -10.31 5.07 1.39
CA GLY A 30 -9.55 4.85 0.15
C GLY A 30 -8.07 4.54 0.43
N VAL A 31 -7.50 3.65 -0.39
CA VAL A 31 -6.09 3.28 -0.31
C VAL A 31 -5.24 4.33 -1.02
N THR A 32 -4.21 4.85 -0.33
CA THR A 32 -3.23 5.78 -0.92
C THR A 32 -1.90 5.08 -1.13
N GLY A 33 -1.34 5.15 -2.35
CA GLY A 33 -0.05 4.55 -2.71
C GLY A 33 1.12 5.53 -2.59
N PHE A 34 2.27 5.01 -2.19
CA PHE A 34 3.51 5.75 -1.95
C PHE A 34 4.70 4.98 -2.55
N ASP A 35 5.72 5.68 -3.01
CA ASP A 35 6.90 5.05 -3.63
C ASP A 35 7.93 4.58 -2.59
N SER A 36 7.74 4.91 -1.31
CA SER A 36 8.62 4.47 -0.23
C SER A 36 7.86 4.31 1.10
N PHE A 37 8.43 3.49 2.00
CA PHE A 37 7.92 3.35 3.37
C PHE A 37 7.95 4.69 4.12
N ALA A 38 9.04 5.45 3.97
CA ALA A 38 9.21 6.75 4.62
C ALA A 38 8.11 7.75 4.20
N SER A 39 7.76 7.78 2.91
CA SER A 39 6.66 8.62 2.42
C SER A 39 5.30 8.22 2.99
N ALA A 40 5.04 6.90 3.08
CA ALA A 40 3.81 6.39 3.69
C ALA A 40 3.74 6.74 5.19
N GLN A 41 4.84 6.59 5.92
CA GLN A 41 4.93 6.93 7.34
C GLN A 41 4.80 8.45 7.59
N ALA A 42 5.42 9.28 6.75
CA ALA A 42 5.29 10.74 6.83
C ALA A 42 3.84 11.19 6.57
N HIS A 43 3.10 10.49 5.72
CA HIS A 43 1.67 10.75 5.51
C HIS A 43 0.85 10.42 6.76
N THR A 44 1.06 9.27 7.39
CA THR A 44 0.31 8.89 8.60
C THR A 44 0.65 9.77 9.80
N ALA A 45 1.88 10.29 9.88
CA ALA A 45 2.32 11.22 10.93
C ALA A 45 1.53 12.54 10.96
N ARG A 46 0.82 12.90 9.88
CA ARG A 46 -0.08 14.07 9.83
C ARG A 46 -1.34 13.90 10.69
N TYR A 47 -1.61 12.70 11.18
CA TYR A 47 -2.79 12.34 11.95
C TYR A 47 -2.37 11.89 13.36
N PRO A 48 -1.99 12.84 14.24
CA PRO A 48 -1.58 12.51 15.59
C PRO A 48 -2.72 11.83 16.33
N GLY A 49 -2.47 10.61 16.82
CA GLY A 49 -3.47 9.77 17.50
C GLY A 49 -4.02 8.61 16.67
N ALA A 50 -3.70 8.52 15.38
CA ALA A 50 -3.99 7.32 14.59
C ALA A 50 -2.89 6.27 14.79
N ALA A 51 -3.25 5.05 15.20
CA ALA A 51 -2.29 3.95 15.32
C ALA A 51 -1.79 3.50 13.94
N ILE A 52 -0.55 3.02 13.85
CA ILE A 52 -0.01 2.44 12.62
C ILE A 52 0.04 0.93 12.78
N VAL A 53 -0.68 0.20 11.93
CA VAL A 53 -0.67 -1.26 11.88
C VAL A 53 0.04 -1.68 10.61
N TYR A 54 1.19 -2.35 10.75
CA TYR A 54 1.86 -2.96 9.60
C TYR A 54 1.24 -4.33 9.31
N ALA A 55 0.61 -4.48 8.15
CA ALA A 55 -0.03 -5.72 7.73
C ALA A 55 0.90 -6.66 6.94
N GLY A 56 2.20 -6.34 6.87
CA GLY A 56 3.20 -7.17 6.18
C GLY A 56 3.29 -6.92 4.66
N PRO A 57 4.14 -7.69 3.97
CA PRO A 57 4.24 -7.66 2.52
C PRO A 57 2.88 -8.01 1.90
N HIS A 58 2.46 -7.21 0.92
CA HIS A 58 1.20 -7.46 0.24
C HIS A 58 1.32 -8.80 -0.49
N ALA A 59 0.47 -9.78 -0.16
CA ALA A 59 0.47 -11.11 -0.80
C ALA A 59 0.07 -11.09 -2.28
N ALA A 60 -0.20 -9.91 -2.85
CA ALA A 60 -0.39 -9.78 -4.28
C ALA A 60 1.00 -9.92 -4.90
N SER A 61 1.30 -11.05 -5.52
CA SER A 61 2.40 -11.11 -6.46
C SER A 61 2.16 -9.99 -7.46
N CYS A 62 3.12 -9.09 -7.63
CA CYS A 62 3.20 -8.37 -8.89
C CYS A 62 3.16 -9.44 -9.94
N ARG A 63 2.07 -9.51 -10.71
CA ARG A 63 2.17 -10.09 -12.03
C ARG A 63 3.12 -9.14 -12.72
N VAL A 64 4.42 -9.42 -12.59
CA VAL A 64 5.43 -8.91 -13.49
C VAL A 64 4.90 -9.41 -14.80
N SER A 65 4.20 -8.54 -15.53
CA SER A 65 4.03 -8.70 -16.95
C SER A 65 5.45 -8.72 -17.48
N ARG A 66 6.11 -9.90 -17.43
CA ARG A 66 7.24 -10.20 -18.28
C ARG A 66 6.68 -9.83 -19.64
N GLN A 67 7.16 -8.72 -20.20
CA GLN A 67 7.11 -8.56 -21.63
C GLN A 67 7.57 -9.90 -22.15
N VAL A 68 6.65 -10.64 -22.77
CA VAL A 68 6.98 -11.85 -23.48
C VAL A 68 8.01 -11.35 -24.47
N ALA A 69 9.28 -11.57 -24.16
CA ALA A 69 10.31 -11.53 -25.16
C ALA A 69 9.76 -12.50 -26.20
N ARG A 70 9.25 -11.96 -27.30
CA ARG A 70 9.03 -12.72 -28.51
C ARG A 70 10.41 -13.24 -28.83
N VAL A 71 10.71 -14.43 -28.31
CA VAL A 71 11.77 -15.24 -28.86
C VAL A 71 11.22 -15.60 -30.22
N ASP A 72 11.69 -14.89 -31.24
CA ASP A 72 11.57 -15.35 -32.62
C ASP A 72 12.16 -16.76 -32.63
N LEU A 73 11.28 -17.76 -32.62
CA LEU A 73 11.66 -19.12 -32.98
C LEU A 73 11.96 -19.08 -34.48
N PRO A 74 13.13 -19.55 -34.93
CA PRO A 74 13.43 -19.63 -36.36
C PRO A 74 12.39 -20.50 -37.08
N ALA A 75 12.07 -20.07 -38.30
CA ALA A 75 10.94 -20.48 -39.13
C ALA A 75 10.80 -21.99 -39.40
#